data_AF-A0A519S9G6-F1
#
_entry.id   AF-A0A519S9G6-F1
#
_cell.length_a   1.000
_cell.length_b   1.000
_cell.length_c   1.000
_cell.angle_alpha   90.00
_cell.angle_beta   90.00
_cell.angle_gamma   90.00
#
_symmetry.space_group_name_H-M   'P 1'
#
loop_
_entity.id
_entity.type
_entity.pdbx_description
1 polymer ?
#
loop_
_entity_poly.entity_id
_entity_poly.type
_entity_poly.pdbx_seq_one_letter_code
_entity_poly.pdbx_strand_id
1 'polypeptide(L)'
;MNFQEDQVSNSNVQNNQKEILRFLSKLQAKWYWLVLSIITCLILAFFFARYKSPLYNISAKVLVNDEKKGAGIIGGAEALDLGGLLGTKSTVDNEAEILRTRYLMEQVVTDMNLNVVYYREAKIRGFQLYKSPFFVKIIQANDTIRPTHVSLKFLNESKVLLKNDEIDTAVSINQSLTIPNVGKVQILKTDESFDKEIDYSFNITSIDAATAGLMEALKVEVTNKQVTIIDLTLTHPIPKRGEDILRKLIEKYVLANIHDKNEVADSTVTFIQNRLAFIGRELGDLEGNIQGFKQKNNVADMTEQSKLLVQTTSQYTADLVKIETQISILKSLQTYLQDETHNKRILPSSLLPADLIFNGAVQKFNELTLERARRLIGVTESNPSIVLIDQEIVNAKSDIESNLITTLDGLIIT
;
A
#
# COMPACT_ATOMS: atom_id res chain seq x y z
N MET A 1 18.31 38.60 -59.06
CA MET A 1 18.81 37.40 -58.35
C MET A 1 17.81 36.24 -58.36
N ASN A 2 16.49 36.45 -58.46
CA ASN A 2 15.50 35.36 -58.34
C ASN A 2 15.35 34.40 -59.55
N PHE A 3 15.79 34.76 -60.77
CA PHE A 3 15.59 33.90 -61.96
C PHE A 3 16.54 32.70 -62.06
N GLN A 4 17.68 32.72 -61.37
CA GLN A 4 18.63 31.60 -61.36
C GLN A 4 18.27 30.55 -60.29
N GLU A 5 17.67 30.95 -59.17
CA GLU A 5 17.16 30.03 -58.15
C GLU A 5 15.97 29.20 -58.66
N ASP A 6 15.04 29.81 -59.40
CA ASP A 6 13.85 29.09 -59.93
C ASP A 6 14.21 28.04 -61.01
N GLN A 7 15.23 28.29 -61.83
CA GLN A 7 15.68 27.34 -62.87
C GLN A 7 16.45 26.14 -62.28
N VAL A 8 17.25 26.37 -61.22
CA VAL A 8 17.93 25.30 -60.47
C VAL A 8 16.93 24.46 -59.68
N SER A 9 15.88 25.09 -59.14
CA SER A 9 14.78 24.40 -58.45
C SER A 9 14.00 23.48 -59.40
N ASN A 10 13.64 23.96 -60.59
CA ASN A 10 12.84 23.21 -61.55
C ASN A 10 13.61 22.03 -62.19
N SER A 11 14.92 22.17 -62.43
CA SER A 11 15.77 21.10 -62.95
C SER A 11 16.04 20.00 -61.91
N ASN A 12 16.21 20.36 -60.63
CA ASN A 12 16.30 19.40 -59.53
C ASN A 12 15.00 18.62 -59.32
N VAL A 13 13.84 19.28 -59.43
CA VAL A 13 12.52 18.62 -59.35
C VAL A 13 12.30 17.65 -60.51
N GLN A 14 12.66 18.02 -61.74
CA GLN A 14 12.54 17.12 -62.90
C GLN A 14 13.53 15.93 -62.85
N ASN A 15 14.74 16.14 -62.35
CA ASN A 15 15.70 15.04 -62.15
C ASN A 15 15.22 14.08 -61.07
N ASN A 16 14.75 14.57 -59.93
CA ASN A 16 14.15 13.75 -58.88
C ASN A 16 12.96 12.95 -59.41
N GLN A 17 12.07 13.55 -60.23
CA GLN A 17 10.98 12.82 -60.86
C GLN A 17 11.46 11.69 -61.77
N LYS A 18 12.50 11.92 -62.60
CA LYS A 18 13.07 10.87 -63.45
C LYS A 18 13.77 9.77 -62.65
N GLU A 19 14.42 10.11 -61.55
CA GLU A 19 15.04 9.12 -60.63
C GLU A 19 13.98 8.27 -59.92
N ILE A 20 12.89 8.88 -59.45
CA ILE A 20 11.75 8.19 -58.86
C ILE A 20 11.12 7.22 -59.86
N LEU A 21 10.89 7.66 -61.10
CA LEU A 21 10.32 6.81 -62.16
C LEU A 21 11.26 5.65 -62.54
N ARG A 22 12.58 5.88 -62.54
CA ARG A 22 13.59 4.81 -62.75
C ARG A 22 13.64 3.82 -61.60
N PHE A 23 13.42 4.27 -60.36
CA PHE A 23 13.32 3.38 -59.20
C PHE A 23 12.04 2.55 -59.24
N LEU A 24 10.90 3.17 -59.58
CA LEU A 24 9.61 2.47 -59.75
C LEU A 24 9.67 1.40 -60.83
N SER A 25 10.29 1.70 -61.98
CA SER A 25 10.40 0.72 -63.08
C SER A 25 11.29 -0.48 -62.70
N LYS A 26 12.35 -0.26 -61.92
CA LYS A 26 13.16 -1.35 -61.34
C LYS A 26 12.35 -2.19 -60.33
N LEU A 27 11.52 -1.56 -59.51
CA LEU A 27 10.64 -2.24 -58.55
C LEU A 27 9.58 -3.10 -59.28
N GLN A 28 8.98 -2.55 -60.33
CA GLN A 28 8.00 -3.24 -61.18
C GLN A 28 8.63 -4.43 -61.92
N ALA A 29 9.86 -4.31 -62.40
CA ALA A 29 10.58 -5.43 -63.04
C ALA A 29 10.88 -6.59 -62.06
N LYS A 30 10.93 -6.30 -60.74
CA LYS A 30 11.18 -7.28 -59.67
C LYS A 30 9.95 -7.54 -58.79
N TRP A 31 8.74 -7.29 -59.30
CA TRP A 31 7.49 -7.37 -58.53
C TRP A 31 7.27 -8.71 -57.82
N TYR A 32 7.75 -9.82 -58.40
CA TYR A 32 7.70 -11.14 -57.77
C TYR A 32 8.42 -11.20 -56.41
N TRP A 33 9.59 -10.55 -56.27
CA TRP A 33 10.33 -10.51 -55.00
C TRP A 33 9.62 -9.64 -53.95
N LEU A 34 8.93 -8.60 -54.40
CA LEU A 34 8.11 -7.74 -53.54
C LEU A 34 6.90 -8.51 -53.02
N VAL A 35 6.18 -9.22 -53.90
CA VAL A 35 5.05 -10.08 -53.51
C VAL A 35 5.51 -11.21 -52.59
N LEU A 36 6.62 -11.87 -52.90
CA LEU A 36 7.20 -12.91 -52.05
C LEU A 36 7.53 -12.36 -50.65
N SER A 37 8.15 -11.18 -50.56
CA SER A 37 8.45 -10.53 -49.28
C SER A 37 7.17 -10.25 -48.46
N ILE A 38 6.12 -9.72 -49.10
CA ILE A 38 4.83 -9.49 -48.44
C ILE A 38 4.23 -10.81 -47.93
N ILE A 39 4.24 -11.87 -48.73
CA ILE A 39 3.72 -13.18 -48.33
C ILE A 39 4.52 -13.73 -47.14
N THR A 40 5.85 -13.65 -47.18
CA THR A 40 6.70 -14.11 -46.06
C THR A 40 6.44 -13.31 -44.79
N CYS A 41 6.27 -11.98 -44.89
CA CYS A 41 5.92 -11.13 -43.76
C CYS A 41 4.55 -11.48 -43.18
N LEU A 42 3.54 -11.73 -44.03
CA LEU A 42 2.21 -12.16 -43.60
C LEU A 42 2.23 -13.53 -42.92
N ILE A 43 3.02 -14.48 -43.42
CA ILE A 43 3.20 -15.80 -42.80
C ILE A 43 3.85 -15.64 -41.41
N LEU A 44 4.91 -14.85 -41.29
CA LEU A 44 5.57 -14.58 -40.02
C LEU A 44 4.63 -13.86 -39.03
N ALA A 45 3.87 -12.87 -39.50
CA ALA A 45 2.89 -12.15 -38.69
C ALA A 45 1.75 -13.06 -38.20
N PHE A 46 1.25 -13.95 -39.07
CA PHE A 46 0.23 -14.94 -38.72
C PHE A 46 0.74 -15.90 -37.64
N PHE A 47 1.95 -16.42 -37.80
CA PHE A 47 2.56 -17.27 -36.78
C PHE A 47 2.79 -16.51 -35.47
N PHE A 48 3.32 -15.29 -35.54
CA PHE A 48 3.50 -14.44 -34.36
C PHE A 48 2.19 -14.21 -33.59
N ALA A 49 1.12 -13.84 -34.28
CA ALA A 49 -0.20 -13.62 -33.68
C ALA A 49 -0.81 -14.92 -33.11
N ARG A 50 -0.55 -16.07 -33.74
CA ARG A 50 -1.10 -17.35 -33.31
C ARG A 50 -0.38 -17.95 -32.09
N TYR A 51 0.89 -17.61 -31.88
CA TYR A 51 1.72 -18.18 -30.81
C TYR A 51 1.90 -17.28 -29.59
N LYS A 52 1.86 -15.95 -29.75
CA LYS A 52 2.04 -15.01 -28.62
C LYS A 52 0.90 -15.18 -27.60
N SER A 53 1.24 -15.22 -26.31
CA SER A 53 0.23 -15.23 -25.23
C SER A 53 -0.61 -13.96 -25.25
N PRO A 54 -1.95 -14.07 -25.21
CA PRO A 54 -2.79 -12.89 -25.00
C PRO A 54 -2.48 -12.32 -23.62
N LEU A 55 -2.36 -11.00 -23.54
CA LEU A 55 -2.24 -10.26 -22.29
C LEU A 55 -3.49 -9.38 -22.18
N TYR A 56 -4.21 -9.52 -21.07
CA TYR A 56 -5.39 -8.73 -20.78
C TYR A 56 -5.06 -7.67 -19.74
N ASN A 57 -5.64 -6.48 -19.90
CA ASN A 57 -5.60 -5.44 -18.89
C ASN A 57 -6.84 -5.57 -18.01
N ILE A 58 -6.63 -5.87 -16.73
CA ILE A 58 -7.69 -5.89 -15.71
C ILE A 58 -7.58 -4.58 -14.95
N SER A 59 -8.69 -3.87 -14.77
CA SER A 59 -8.72 -2.60 -14.05
C SER A 59 -9.67 -2.63 -12.85
N ALA A 60 -9.32 -1.87 -11.83
CA ALA A 60 -10.16 -1.61 -10.67
C ALA A 60 -9.98 -0.15 -10.22
N LYS A 61 -11.02 0.42 -9.59
CA LYS A 61 -10.99 1.77 -9.01
C LYS A 61 -11.26 1.68 -7.52
N VAL A 62 -10.41 2.31 -6.73
CA VAL A 62 -10.56 2.37 -5.26
C VAL A 62 -10.80 3.81 -4.86
N LEU A 63 -11.89 4.06 -4.15
CA LEU A 63 -12.16 5.37 -3.53
C LEU A 63 -11.49 5.41 -2.16
N VAL A 64 -10.66 6.42 -1.93
CA VAL A 64 -10.09 6.74 -0.63
C VAL A 64 -10.99 7.76 0.05
N ASN A 65 -11.48 7.43 1.24
CA ASN A 65 -12.21 8.38 2.07
C ASN A 65 -11.23 9.25 2.84
N ASP A 66 -11.26 10.56 2.57
CA ASP A 66 -10.48 11.55 3.31
C ASP A 66 -11.26 12.00 4.55
N GLU A 67 -10.83 11.57 5.73
CA GLU A 67 -11.50 11.89 7.01
C GLU A 67 -11.41 13.38 7.35
N LYS A 68 -10.50 14.13 6.70
CA LYS A 68 -10.33 15.57 6.93
C LYS A 68 -11.54 16.42 6.54
N LYS A 69 -12.48 15.89 5.74
CA LYS A 69 -13.71 16.63 5.38
C LYS A 69 -14.76 16.71 6.51
N GLY A 70 -14.60 15.96 7.59
CA GLY A 70 -15.57 15.94 8.71
C GLY A 70 -15.33 16.96 9.82
N ALA A 71 -14.09 17.42 10.01
CA ALA A 71 -13.73 18.33 11.11
C ALA A 71 -14.04 19.81 10.82
N GLY A 72 -14.31 20.18 9.56
CA GLY A 72 -14.57 21.56 9.13
C GLY A 72 -15.99 22.07 9.35
N ILE A 73 -16.93 21.25 9.84
CA ILE A 73 -18.35 21.66 9.97
C ILE A 73 -18.65 22.38 11.30
N ILE A 74 -17.76 22.31 12.30
CA ILE A 74 -18.04 22.86 13.65
C ILE A 74 -17.53 24.31 13.82
N GLY A 75 -16.68 24.82 12.92
CA GLY A 75 -16.18 26.20 12.96
C GLY A 75 -16.57 26.95 11.70
N GLY A 76 -17.56 27.84 11.80
CA GLY A 76 -18.04 28.67 10.69
C GLY A 76 -16.96 29.55 10.08
N ALA A 77 -16.31 29.03 9.06
CA ALA A 77 -15.71 29.72 7.93
C ALA A 77 -15.48 28.63 6.89
N GLU A 78 -15.73 28.93 5.62
CA GLU A 78 -15.27 28.12 4.50
C GLU A 78 -13.74 28.03 4.61
N ALA A 79 -13.27 27.00 5.33
CA ALA A 79 -11.87 26.74 5.57
C ALA A 79 -11.26 26.37 4.23
N LEU A 80 -10.74 27.41 3.59
CA LEU A 80 -9.91 27.38 2.41
C LEU A 80 -8.98 26.17 2.52
N ASP A 81 -9.00 25.33 1.48
CA ASP A 81 -8.09 24.21 1.26
C ASP A 81 -6.64 24.73 1.12
N LEU A 82 -6.10 25.24 2.23
CA LEU A 82 -4.78 25.81 2.34
C LEU A 82 -3.71 24.70 2.21
N GLY A 83 -4.09 23.44 2.45
CA GLY A 83 -3.26 22.27 2.17
C GLY A 83 -2.95 22.11 0.69
N GLY A 84 -3.94 22.34 -0.20
CA GLY A 84 -3.72 22.36 -1.64
C GLY A 84 -2.79 23.47 -2.13
N LEU A 85 -2.77 24.63 -1.45
CA LEU A 85 -1.90 25.78 -1.77
C LEU A 85 -0.49 25.67 -1.19
N LEU A 86 -0.31 24.95 -0.08
CA LEU A 86 0.97 24.75 0.60
C LEU A 86 1.76 23.53 0.08
N GLY A 87 1.24 22.82 -0.92
CA GLY A 87 1.94 21.71 -1.56
C GLY A 87 2.08 20.46 -0.68
N THR A 88 1.28 20.34 0.38
CA THR A 88 1.18 19.06 1.12
C THR A 88 0.60 18.03 0.16
N LYS A 89 1.41 17.01 -0.19
CA LYS A 89 1.01 15.91 -1.10
C LYS A 89 -0.35 15.35 -0.68
N SER A 90 -1.19 15.02 -1.67
CA SER A 90 -2.55 14.54 -1.44
C SER A 90 -2.53 13.25 -0.60
N THR A 91 -3.45 13.13 0.36
CA THR A 91 -3.69 11.89 1.14
C THR A 91 -3.82 10.67 0.22
N VAL A 92 -4.36 10.87 -0.98
CA VAL A 92 -4.57 9.86 -2.03
C VAL A 92 -3.24 9.36 -2.62
N ASP A 93 -2.24 10.23 -2.79
CA ASP A 93 -0.93 9.84 -3.32
C ASP A 93 -0.21 8.90 -2.33
N ASN A 94 -0.37 9.15 -1.02
CA ASN A 94 0.17 8.27 0.01
C ASN A 94 -0.51 6.90 -0.03
N GLU A 95 -1.84 6.85 -0.13
CA GLU A 95 -2.61 5.59 -0.26
C GLU A 95 -2.27 4.82 -1.54
N ALA A 96 -1.97 5.52 -2.63
CA ALA A 96 -1.50 4.89 -3.86
C ALA A 96 -0.11 4.23 -3.67
N GLU A 97 0.81 4.87 -2.96
CA GLU A 97 2.11 4.27 -2.62
C GLU A 97 1.96 3.08 -1.67
N ILE A 98 1.03 3.14 -0.72
CA ILE A 98 0.71 2.01 0.17
C ILE A 98 0.28 0.79 -0.64
N LEU A 99 -0.61 0.98 -1.62
CA LEU A 99 -1.04 -0.08 -2.55
C LEU A 99 0.10 -0.64 -3.41
N ARG A 100 1.23 0.06 -3.56
CA ARG A 100 2.42 -0.42 -4.29
C ARG A 100 3.45 -1.12 -3.40
N THR A 101 3.25 -1.12 -2.08
CA THR A 101 4.23 -1.68 -1.15
C THR A 101 4.45 -3.18 -1.38
N ARG A 102 5.70 -3.62 -1.21
CA ARG A 102 6.07 -5.05 -1.25
C ARG A 102 5.25 -5.86 -0.25
N TYR A 103 4.98 -5.31 0.93
CA TYR A 103 4.24 -6.00 1.99
C TYR A 103 2.86 -6.48 1.53
N LEU A 104 2.04 -5.59 0.96
CA LEU A 104 0.71 -5.98 0.47
C LEU A 104 0.82 -7.00 -0.68
N MET A 105 1.78 -6.81 -1.59
CA MET A 105 1.99 -7.76 -2.69
C MET A 105 2.40 -9.15 -2.20
N GLU A 106 3.30 -9.21 -1.22
CA GLU A 106 3.78 -10.45 -0.63
C GLU A 106 2.66 -11.20 0.09
N GLN A 107 1.79 -10.49 0.80
CA GLN A 107 0.59 -11.08 1.38
C GLN A 107 -0.34 -11.66 0.33
N VAL A 108 -0.56 -10.96 -0.79
CA VAL A 108 -1.39 -11.46 -1.89
C VAL A 108 -0.75 -12.69 -2.53
N VAL A 109 0.55 -12.67 -2.79
CA VAL A 109 1.31 -13.80 -3.35
C VAL A 109 1.24 -15.02 -2.44
N THR A 110 1.39 -14.82 -1.13
CA THR A 110 1.38 -15.90 -0.13
C THR A 110 -0.01 -16.47 0.05
N ASP A 111 -1.04 -15.64 0.24
CA ASP A 111 -2.43 -16.08 0.41
C ASP A 111 -2.96 -16.85 -0.81
N MET A 112 -2.61 -16.38 -2.01
CA MET A 112 -3.07 -16.99 -3.26
C MET A 112 -2.10 -18.04 -3.83
N ASN A 113 -0.97 -18.30 -3.17
CA ASN A 113 0.11 -19.17 -3.64
C ASN A 113 0.54 -18.87 -5.09
N LEU A 114 0.72 -17.59 -5.42
CA LEU A 114 1.07 -17.15 -6.78
C LEU A 114 2.48 -17.56 -7.21
N ASN A 115 3.30 -18.02 -6.27
CA ASN A 115 4.63 -18.57 -6.52
C ASN A 115 4.62 -19.94 -7.23
N VAL A 116 3.44 -20.58 -7.37
CA VAL A 116 3.26 -21.79 -8.16
C VAL A 116 2.30 -21.54 -9.31
N VAL A 117 2.79 -21.75 -10.54
CA VAL A 117 2.00 -21.57 -11.77
C VAL A 117 1.85 -22.91 -12.48
N TYR A 118 0.61 -23.29 -12.76
CA TYR A 118 0.26 -24.57 -13.39
C TYR A 118 -0.01 -24.39 -14.88
N TYR A 119 0.41 -25.36 -15.68
CA TYR A 119 0.19 -25.42 -17.10
C TYR A 119 -0.36 -26.77 -17.53
N ARG A 120 -1.17 -26.75 -18.58
CA ARG A 120 -1.53 -27.93 -19.37
C ARG A 120 -0.62 -27.94 -20.59
N GLU A 121 0.19 -28.99 -20.75
CA GLU A 121 1.04 -29.12 -21.91
C GLU A 121 0.21 -29.47 -23.15
N ALA A 122 0.61 -28.94 -24.29
CA ALA A 122 0.06 -29.32 -25.58
C ALA A 122 1.20 -29.42 -26.60
N LYS A 123 0.95 -30.12 -27.71
CA LYS A 123 1.96 -30.38 -28.77
C LYS A 123 2.67 -29.12 -29.29
N ILE A 124 2.06 -27.96 -29.14
CA ILE A 124 2.51 -26.69 -29.71
C ILE A 124 2.80 -25.65 -28.62
N ARG A 125 1.94 -25.54 -27.61
CA ARG A 125 2.07 -24.53 -26.56
C ARG A 125 1.34 -24.93 -25.29
N GLY A 126 2.02 -24.83 -24.15
CA GLY A 126 1.37 -24.94 -22.84
C GLY A 126 0.38 -23.80 -22.59
N PHE A 127 -0.73 -24.12 -21.91
CA PHE A 127 -1.71 -23.12 -21.46
C PHE A 127 -1.68 -23.04 -19.94
N GLN A 128 -1.51 -21.84 -19.41
CA GLN A 128 -1.61 -21.61 -17.97
C GLN A 128 -3.03 -21.95 -17.50
N LEU A 129 -3.12 -22.72 -16.43
CA LEU A 129 -4.38 -23.11 -15.82
C LEU A 129 -4.79 -22.11 -14.75
N TYR A 130 -6.06 -21.71 -14.79
CA TYR A 130 -6.67 -20.94 -13.71
C TYR A 130 -6.96 -21.83 -12.50
N LYS A 131 -7.64 -22.96 -12.74
CA LYS A 131 -7.87 -24.02 -11.76
C LYS A 131 -7.13 -25.28 -12.19
N SER A 132 -6.38 -25.86 -11.27
CA SER A 132 -5.51 -27.01 -11.53
C SER A 132 -6.09 -28.27 -10.85
N PRO A 133 -6.02 -29.45 -11.49
CA PRO A 133 -6.42 -30.73 -10.87
C PRO A 133 -5.53 -31.16 -9.71
N PHE A 134 -4.41 -30.48 -9.50
CA PHE A 134 -3.51 -30.72 -8.39
C PHE A 134 -2.99 -29.40 -7.80
N PHE A 135 -2.61 -29.45 -6.54
CA PHE A 135 -2.03 -28.36 -5.78
C PHE A 135 -0.68 -28.78 -5.20
N VAL A 136 0.36 -28.00 -5.43
CA VAL A 136 1.70 -28.25 -4.89
C VAL A 136 1.88 -27.44 -3.62
N LYS A 137 2.01 -28.14 -2.49
CA LYS A 137 2.29 -27.56 -1.18
C LYS A 137 3.77 -27.70 -0.86
N ILE A 138 4.46 -26.60 -0.60
CA ILE A 138 5.84 -26.62 -0.11
C ILE A 138 5.79 -26.85 1.40
N ILE A 139 6.37 -27.97 1.88
CA ILE A 139 6.42 -28.32 3.30
C ILE A 139 7.67 -27.70 3.95
N GLN A 140 8.81 -27.86 3.27
CA GLN A 140 10.09 -27.37 3.75
C GLN A 140 10.85 -26.80 2.56
N ALA A 141 10.95 -25.47 2.49
CA ALA A 141 11.72 -24.78 1.46
C ALA A 141 13.23 -24.92 1.71
N ASN A 142 14.01 -24.95 0.64
CA ASN A 142 15.45 -24.71 0.71
C ASN A 142 15.72 -23.21 0.99
N ASP A 143 16.92 -22.91 1.48
CA ASP A 143 17.37 -21.54 1.78
C ASP A 143 17.27 -20.59 0.58
N THR A 144 17.50 -21.10 -0.63
CA THR A 144 17.25 -20.36 -1.88
C THR A 144 16.41 -21.21 -2.82
N ILE A 145 15.21 -20.73 -3.15
CA ILE A 145 14.36 -21.33 -4.18
C ILE A 145 14.74 -20.75 -5.54
N ARG A 146 15.18 -21.60 -6.47
CA ARG A 146 15.40 -21.19 -7.87
C ARG A 146 14.19 -21.55 -8.72
N PRO A 147 13.86 -20.74 -9.75
CA PRO A 147 12.81 -21.06 -10.71
C PRO A 147 13.01 -22.46 -11.27
N THR A 148 12.05 -23.35 -10.99
CA THR A 148 12.13 -24.77 -11.37
C THR A 148 10.86 -25.15 -12.10
N HIS A 149 11.01 -25.69 -13.32
CA HIS A 149 9.94 -26.28 -14.11
C HIS A 149 9.87 -27.78 -13.85
N VAL A 150 8.67 -28.30 -13.62
CA VAL A 150 8.46 -29.74 -13.40
C VAL A 150 7.30 -30.21 -14.24
N SER A 151 7.54 -31.23 -15.06
CA SER A 151 6.49 -31.91 -15.80
C SER A 151 5.83 -32.99 -14.93
N LEU A 152 4.52 -33.12 -15.03
CA LEU A 152 3.67 -34.01 -14.25
C LEU A 152 2.75 -34.77 -15.18
N LYS A 153 2.80 -36.10 -15.11
CA LYS A 153 1.87 -36.99 -15.82
C LYS A 153 1.10 -37.86 -14.84
N PHE A 154 -0.22 -37.88 -14.97
CA PHE A 154 -1.05 -38.78 -14.16
C PHE A 154 -0.93 -40.21 -14.68
N LEU A 155 -0.36 -41.11 -13.86
CA LEU A 155 -0.34 -42.55 -14.15
C LEU A 155 -1.68 -43.18 -13.78
N ASN A 156 -2.16 -42.89 -12.56
CA ASN A 156 -3.43 -43.36 -11.99
C ASN A 156 -4.04 -42.28 -11.09
N GLU A 157 -5.23 -42.54 -10.51
CA GLU A 157 -5.88 -41.64 -9.54
C GLU A 157 -5.05 -41.35 -8.28
N SER A 158 -4.06 -42.20 -7.98
CA SER A 158 -3.23 -42.12 -6.78
C SER A 158 -1.74 -41.96 -7.06
N LYS A 159 -1.29 -41.99 -8.33
CA LYS A 159 0.13 -41.93 -8.69
C LYS A 159 0.38 -40.97 -9.85
N VAL A 160 1.42 -40.15 -9.68
CA VAL A 160 1.89 -39.19 -10.67
C VAL A 160 3.36 -39.46 -11.01
N LEU A 161 3.72 -39.34 -12.27
CA LEU A 161 5.10 -39.33 -12.72
C LEU A 161 5.57 -37.88 -12.77
N LEU A 162 6.64 -37.57 -12.05
CA LEU A 162 7.26 -36.25 -12.05
C LEU A 162 8.58 -36.34 -12.79
N LYS A 163 8.76 -35.43 -13.74
CA LYS A 163 9.98 -35.36 -14.53
C LYS A 163 10.52 -33.93 -14.59
N ASN A 164 11.80 -33.81 -14.28
CA ASN A 164 12.64 -32.62 -14.37
C ASN A 164 14.06 -33.05 -14.79
N ASP A 165 14.97 -32.13 -15.04
CA ASP A 165 16.36 -32.41 -15.43
C ASP A 165 17.09 -33.34 -14.44
N GLU A 166 16.67 -33.36 -13.17
CA GLU A 166 17.28 -34.15 -12.09
C GLU A 166 16.34 -35.23 -11.49
N ILE A 167 15.06 -35.27 -11.87
CA ILE A 167 14.07 -36.20 -11.31
C ILE A 167 13.35 -36.92 -12.44
N ASP A 168 13.19 -38.24 -12.34
CA ASP A 168 12.27 -39.04 -13.17
C ASP A 168 11.64 -40.12 -12.28
N THR A 169 10.77 -39.69 -11.35
CA THR A 169 10.27 -40.55 -10.27
C THR A 169 8.75 -40.55 -10.22
N ALA A 170 8.17 -41.75 -10.14
CA ALA A 170 6.74 -41.92 -9.87
C ALA A 170 6.47 -41.82 -8.37
N VAL A 171 5.61 -40.89 -7.97
CA VAL A 171 5.26 -40.61 -6.58
C VAL A 171 3.76 -40.75 -6.38
N SER A 172 3.36 -41.25 -5.20
CA SER A 172 1.95 -41.31 -4.83
C SER A 172 1.45 -39.92 -4.44
N ILE A 173 0.23 -39.56 -4.83
CA ILE A 173 -0.42 -38.31 -4.40
C ILE A 173 -0.47 -38.29 -2.86
N ASN A 174 -0.30 -37.11 -2.27
CA ASN A 174 -0.13 -36.85 -0.84
C ASN A 174 1.17 -37.36 -0.21
N GLN A 175 2.11 -37.94 -0.98
CA GLN A 175 3.43 -38.24 -0.48
C GLN A 175 4.37 -37.04 -0.65
N SER A 176 5.25 -36.81 0.32
CA SER A 176 6.28 -35.78 0.22
C SER A 176 7.43 -36.24 -0.67
N LEU A 177 7.93 -35.34 -1.52
CA LEU A 177 9.09 -35.52 -2.39
C LEU A 177 10.01 -34.31 -2.25
N THR A 178 11.32 -34.53 -2.29
CA THR A 178 12.29 -33.44 -2.42
C THR A 178 12.49 -33.08 -3.88
N ILE A 179 12.22 -31.84 -4.25
CA ILE A 179 12.55 -31.26 -5.56
C ILE A 179 13.85 -30.45 -5.39
N PRO A 180 14.91 -30.74 -6.18
CA PRO A 180 16.12 -29.93 -6.22
C PRO A 180 15.81 -28.46 -6.46
N ASN A 181 16.60 -27.58 -5.83
CA ASN A 181 16.42 -26.12 -5.90
C ASN A 181 15.11 -25.56 -5.32
N VAL A 182 14.23 -26.39 -4.75
CA VAL A 182 12.97 -25.94 -4.13
C VAL A 182 12.87 -26.42 -2.68
N GLY A 183 13.08 -27.72 -2.43
CA GLY A 183 12.94 -28.35 -1.11
C GLY A 183 11.89 -29.48 -1.09
N LYS A 184 11.37 -29.82 0.08
CA LYS A 184 10.33 -30.85 0.23
C LYS A 184 8.96 -30.28 -0.12
N VAL A 185 8.31 -30.90 -1.09
CA VAL A 185 6.96 -30.57 -1.56
C VAL A 185 6.03 -31.76 -1.42
N GLN A 186 4.73 -31.50 -1.44
CA GLN A 186 3.68 -32.50 -1.45
C GLN A 186 2.65 -32.11 -2.52
N ILE A 187 2.25 -33.09 -3.32
CA ILE A 187 1.23 -32.91 -4.35
C ILE A 187 -0.10 -33.37 -3.78
N LEU A 188 -1.06 -32.46 -3.71
CA LEU A 188 -2.42 -32.70 -3.28
C LEU A 188 -3.34 -32.74 -4.50
N LYS A 189 -4.39 -33.56 -4.45
CA LYS A 189 -5.44 -33.57 -5.48
C LYS A 189 -6.45 -32.47 -5.19
N THR A 190 -6.96 -31.82 -6.24
CA THR A 190 -8.05 -30.84 -6.17
C THR A 190 -9.36 -31.49 -6.66
N ASP A 191 -10.49 -30.85 -6.44
CA ASP A 191 -11.81 -31.29 -6.94
C ASP A 191 -11.95 -31.20 -8.47
N GLU A 192 -11.00 -30.56 -9.16
CA GLU A 192 -11.00 -30.43 -10.62
C GLU A 192 -10.65 -31.77 -11.29
N SER A 193 -11.36 -32.09 -12.38
CA SER A 193 -11.12 -33.31 -13.15
C SER A 193 -9.76 -33.29 -13.84
N PHE A 194 -9.03 -34.41 -13.78
CA PHE A 194 -7.78 -34.59 -14.50
C PHE A 194 -7.98 -35.49 -15.73
N ASP A 195 -7.21 -35.22 -16.79
CA ASP A 195 -7.17 -36.04 -17.99
C ASP A 195 -5.84 -36.82 -18.02
N LYS A 196 -5.92 -38.15 -18.09
CA LYS A 196 -4.73 -39.03 -18.08
C LYS A 196 -3.93 -38.94 -19.38
N GLU A 197 -4.56 -38.54 -20.48
CA GLU A 197 -3.90 -38.45 -21.78
C GLU A 197 -3.07 -37.17 -21.93
N ILE A 198 -3.15 -36.29 -20.94
CA ILE A 198 -2.61 -34.95 -21.00
C ILE A 198 -1.50 -34.80 -19.99
N ASP A 199 -0.38 -34.32 -20.49
CA ASP A 199 0.75 -33.96 -19.65
C ASP A 199 0.48 -32.56 -19.06
N TYR A 200 0.77 -32.42 -17.77
CA TYR A 200 0.69 -31.16 -17.06
C TYR A 200 2.10 -30.72 -16.68
N SER A 201 2.26 -29.46 -16.31
CA SER A 201 3.50 -28.99 -15.72
C SER A 201 3.23 -27.88 -14.72
N PHE A 202 4.21 -27.58 -13.89
CA PHE A 202 4.14 -26.45 -12.99
C PHE A 202 5.51 -25.80 -12.83
N ASN A 203 5.49 -24.50 -12.64
CA ASN A 203 6.68 -23.70 -12.32
C ASN A 203 6.59 -23.27 -10.87
N ILE A 204 7.66 -23.51 -10.11
CA ILE A 204 7.82 -22.99 -8.75
C ILE A 204 8.87 -21.90 -8.78
N THR A 205 8.55 -20.74 -8.21
CA THR A 205 9.48 -19.65 -7.94
C THR A 205 9.51 -19.33 -6.45
N SER A 206 10.48 -18.53 -6.00
CA SER A 206 10.44 -17.98 -4.65
C SER A 206 9.26 -17.02 -4.51
N ILE A 207 8.78 -16.83 -3.27
CA ILE A 207 7.78 -15.82 -2.94
C ILE A 207 8.30 -14.44 -3.36
N ASP A 208 9.56 -14.13 -3.06
CA ASP A 208 10.19 -12.86 -3.43
C ASP A 208 10.15 -12.57 -4.93
N ALA A 209 10.47 -13.56 -5.77
CA ALA A 209 10.44 -13.41 -7.22
C ALA A 209 9.00 -13.23 -7.73
N ALA A 210 8.04 -13.96 -7.15
CA ALA A 210 6.63 -13.80 -7.49
C ALA A 210 6.09 -12.42 -7.07
N THR A 211 6.50 -11.92 -5.90
CA THR A 211 6.18 -10.58 -5.41
C THR A 211 6.75 -9.51 -6.33
N ALA A 212 8.02 -9.62 -6.72
CA ALA A 212 8.64 -8.69 -7.67
C ALA A 212 7.92 -8.70 -9.02
N GLY A 213 7.57 -9.87 -9.54
CA GLY A 213 6.80 -10.00 -10.78
C GLY A 213 5.41 -9.38 -10.69
N LEU A 214 4.73 -9.52 -9.54
CA LEU A 214 3.43 -8.88 -9.31
C LEU A 214 3.56 -7.35 -9.22
N MET A 215 4.59 -6.84 -8.53
CA MET A 215 4.89 -5.41 -8.44
C MET A 215 5.16 -4.78 -9.82
N GLU A 216 5.83 -5.50 -10.72
CA GLU A 216 6.09 -5.04 -12.09
C GLU A 216 4.82 -5.07 -12.95
N ALA A 217 3.97 -6.10 -12.78
CA ALA A 217 2.74 -6.26 -13.55
C ALA A 217 1.62 -5.31 -13.12
N LEU A 218 1.66 -4.80 -11.87
CA LEU A 218 0.68 -3.89 -11.29
C LEU A 218 1.08 -2.42 -11.53
N LYS A 219 0.15 -1.67 -12.09
CA LYS A 219 0.22 -0.22 -12.24
C LYS A 219 -0.79 0.43 -11.30
N VAL A 220 -0.33 1.37 -10.48
CA VAL A 220 -1.15 2.15 -9.55
C VAL A 220 -0.98 3.62 -9.91
N GLU A 221 -2.07 4.29 -10.29
CA GLU A 221 -2.06 5.67 -10.74
C GLU A 221 -3.18 6.49 -10.10
N VAL A 222 -2.89 7.76 -9.81
CA VAL A 222 -3.88 8.77 -9.43
C VAL A 222 -4.08 9.67 -10.65
N THR A 223 -5.00 9.29 -11.54
CA THR A 223 -5.18 9.95 -12.85
C THR A 223 -5.64 11.41 -12.72
N ASN A 224 -6.41 11.72 -11.67
CA ASN A 224 -6.84 13.08 -11.38
C ASN A 224 -6.55 13.42 -9.92
N LYS A 225 -5.61 14.34 -9.70
CA LYS A 225 -5.18 14.79 -8.36
C LYS A 225 -6.26 15.53 -7.56
N GLN A 226 -7.35 15.93 -8.21
CA GLN A 226 -8.50 16.59 -7.57
C GLN A 226 -9.55 15.59 -7.05
N VAL A 227 -9.43 14.29 -7.39
CA VAL A 227 -10.37 13.25 -6.92
C VAL A 227 -9.63 12.23 -6.07
N THR A 228 -10.36 11.64 -5.11
CA THR A 228 -9.79 10.64 -4.19
C THR A 228 -9.90 9.22 -4.73
N ILE A 229 -9.66 9.04 -6.03
CA ILE A 229 -9.79 7.76 -6.72
C ILE A 229 -8.41 7.28 -7.19
N ILE A 230 -8.09 6.04 -6.84
CA ILE A 230 -6.89 5.34 -7.27
C ILE A 230 -7.28 4.34 -8.38
N ASP A 231 -6.58 4.42 -9.51
CA ASP A 231 -6.72 3.51 -10.63
C ASP A 231 -5.68 2.39 -10.51
N LEU A 232 -6.17 1.15 -10.42
CA LEU A 232 -5.37 -0.07 -10.40
C LEU A 232 -5.49 -0.76 -11.76
N THR A 233 -4.35 -1.08 -12.37
CA THR A 233 -4.31 -1.86 -13.63
C THR A 233 -3.32 -3.02 -13.48
N LEU A 234 -3.76 -4.23 -13.80
CA LEU A 234 -2.95 -5.44 -13.77
C LEU A 234 -2.95 -6.10 -15.15
N THR A 235 -1.76 -6.44 -15.65
CA THR A 235 -1.62 -7.23 -16.87
C THR A 235 -1.55 -8.72 -16.53
N HIS A 236 -2.44 -9.54 -17.11
CA HIS A 236 -2.42 -10.99 -16.86
C HIS A 236 -2.91 -11.81 -18.06
N PRO A 237 -2.35 -13.01 -18.34
CA PRO A 237 -2.80 -13.88 -19.43
C PRO A 237 -4.21 -14.46 -19.26
N ILE A 238 -4.65 -14.60 -18.00
CA ILE A 238 -5.98 -15.12 -17.63
C ILE A 238 -6.78 -13.99 -16.96
N PRO A 239 -7.86 -13.48 -17.58
CA PRO A 239 -8.65 -12.37 -17.04
C PRO A 239 -9.15 -12.64 -15.61
N LYS A 240 -9.77 -13.81 -15.40
CA LYS A 240 -10.35 -14.18 -14.10
C LYS A 240 -9.32 -14.22 -12.97
N ARG A 241 -8.12 -14.76 -13.25
CA ARG A 241 -7.02 -14.78 -12.27
C ARG A 241 -6.56 -13.36 -11.94
N GLY A 242 -6.47 -12.48 -12.94
CA GLY A 242 -6.14 -11.08 -12.72
C GLY A 242 -7.18 -10.34 -11.88
N GLU A 243 -8.48 -10.57 -12.13
CA GLU A 243 -9.57 -10.03 -11.29
C GLU A 243 -9.46 -10.48 -9.83
N ASP A 244 -9.15 -11.75 -9.60
CA ASP A 244 -9.05 -12.28 -8.24
C ASP A 244 -7.82 -11.73 -7.51
N ILE A 245 -6.69 -11.56 -8.21
CA ILE A 245 -5.48 -10.92 -7.66
C ILE A 245 -5.80 -9.48 -7.25
N LEU A 246 -6.41 -8.68 -8.13
CA LEU A 246 -6.80 -7.31 -7.79
C LEU A 246 -7.81 -7.27 -6.64
N ARG A 247 -8.80 -8.17 -6.64
CA ARG A 247 -9.77 -8.26 -5.53
C ARG A 247 -9.08 -8.56 -4.21
N LYS A 248 -8.14 -9.51 -4.20
CA LYS A 248 -7.41 -9.89 -2.99
C LYS A 248 -6.50 -8.76 -2.50
N LEU A 249 -5.86 -8.04 -3.41
CA LEU A 249 -5.08 -6.84 -3.08
C LEU A 249 -5.94 -5.78 -2.40
N ILE A 250 -7.11 -5.47 -2.97
CA ILE A 250 -8.06 -4.50 -2.39
C ILE A 250 -8.55 -4.99 -1.01
N GLU A 251 -8.87 -6.28 -0.87
CA GLU A 251 -9.27 -6.87 0.41
C GLU A 251 -8.17 -6.70 1.47
N LYS A 252 -6.91 -7.02 1.13
CA LYS A 252 -5.76 -6.85 2.04
C LYS A 252 -5.52 -5.38 2.40
N TYR A 253 -5.64 -4.48 1.44
CA TYR A 253 -5.53 -3.04 1.67
C TYR A 253 -6.60 -2.54 2.66
N VAL A 254 -7.86 -2.93 2.47
CA VAL A 254 -8.95 -2.55 3.38
C VAL A 254 -8.72 -3.12 4.78
N LEU A 255 -8.30 -4.39 4.88
CA LEU A 255 -7.99 -5.01 6.18
C LEU A 255 -6.83 -4.31 6.89
N ALA A 256 -5.76 -3.96 6.18
CA ALA A 256 -4.64 -3.20 6.73
C ALA A 256 -5.09 -1.83 7.25
N ASN A 257 -5.94 -1.12 6.51
CA ASN A 257 -6.49 0.17 6.97
C ASN A 257 -7.38 0.05 8.20
N ILE A 258 -8.15 -1.04 8.34
CA ILE A 258 -8.94 -1.29 9.56
C ILE A 258 -8.01 -1.58 10.75
N HIS A 259 -6.97 -2.38 10.55
CA HIS A 259 -5.99 -2.68 11.58
C HIS A 259 -5.33 -1.40 12.11
N ASP A 260 -4.86 -0.54 11.21
CA ASP A 260 -4.16 0.69 11.60
C ASP A 260 -5.10 1.67 12.32
N LYS A 261 -6.38 1.74 11.91
CA LYS A 261 -7.41 2.49 12.66
C LYS A 261 -7.66 1.94 14.05
N ASN A 262 -7.69 0.62 14.21
CA ASN A 262 -7.82 0.00 15.51
C ASN A 262 -6.61 0.28 16.40
N GLU A 263 -5.40 0.29 15.84
CA GLU A 263 -4.19 0.63 16.60
C GLU A 263 -4.25 2.07 17.15
N VAL A 264 -4.71 3.03 16.33
CA VAL A 264 -4.95 4.42 16.78
C VAL A 264 -6.03 4.47 17.85
N ALA A 265 -7.14 3.74 17.67
CA ALA A 265 -8.21 3.69 18.66
C ALA A 265 -7.75 3.10 19.99
N ASP A 266 -7.01 1.99 19.98
CA ASP A 266 -6.49 1.32 21.17
C ASP A 266 -5.48 2.22 21.91
N SER A 267 -4.62 2.91 21.17
CA SER A 267 -3.71 3.91 21.73
C SER A 267 -4.47 5.08 22.36
N THR A 268 -5.57 5.52 21.74
CA THR A 268 -6.46 6.56 22.26
C THR A 268 -7.15 6.11 23.54
N VAL A 269 -7.68 4.88 23.58
CA VAL A 269 -8.32 4.30 24.78
C VAL A 269 -7.32 4.20 25.91
N THR A 270 -6.12 3.68 25.64
CA THR A 270 -5.04 3.57 26.63
C THR A 270 -4.68 4.93 27.22
N PHE A 271 -4.55 5.95 26.37
CA PHE A 271 -4.29 7.32 26.82
C PHE A 271 -5.42 7.86 27.71
N ILE A 272 -6.69 7.71 27.28
CA ILE A 272 -7.86 8.19 28.04
C ILE A 272 -7.97 7.48 29.39
N GLN A 273 -7.76 6.16 29.45
CA GLN A 273 -7.81 5.39 30.70
C GLN A 273 -6.75 5.87 31.70
N ASN A 274 -5.51 6.04 31.23
CA ASN A 274 -4.43 6.61 32.05
C ASN A 274 -4.80 8.01 32.54
N ARG A 275 -5.46 8.81 31.71
CA ARG A 275 -5.89 10.16 32.06
C ARG A 275 -7.02 10.19 33.09
N LEU A 276 -8.05 9.36 32.93
CA LEU A 276 -9.17 9.27 33.87
C LEU A 276 -8.69 8.85 35.27
N ALA A 277 -7.73 7.94 35.35
CA ALA A 277 -7.13 7.52 36.62
C ALA A 277 -6.39 8.67 37.33
N PHE A 278 -5.74 9.56 36.57
CA PHE A 278 -5.05 10.73 37.10
C PHE A 278 -6.05 11.82 37.55
N ILE A 279 -7.01 12.18 36.69
CA ILE A 279 -8.05 13.18 36.98
C ILE A 279 -8.88 12.77 38.21
N GLY A 280 -9.23 11.48 38.33
CA GLY A 280 -10.00 10.99 39.47
C GLY A 280 -9.30 11.19 40.82
N ARG A 281 -7.96 11.16 40.86
CA ARG A 281 -7.19 11.45 42.07
C ARG A 281 -7.18 12.95 42.37
N GLU A 282 -6.89 13.78 41.36
CA GLU A 282 -6.85 15.24 41.55
C GLU A 282 -8.20 15.82 41.97
N LEU A 283 -9.32 15.37 41.39
CA LEU A 283 -10.66 15.79 41.84
C LEU A 283 -10.96 15.36 43.27
N GLY A 284 -10.56 14.15 43.68
CA GLY A 284 -10.73 13.70 45.07
C GLY A 284 -9.98 14.60 46.05
N ASP A 285 -8.75 14.98 45.71
CA ASP A 285 -7.94 15.89 46.52
C ASP A 285 -8.53 17.32 46.55
N LEU A 286 -9.01 17.83 45.42
CA LEU A 286 -9.67 19.13 45.30
C LEU A 286 -10.98 19.20 46.10
N GLU A 287 -11.82 18.16 46.01
CA GLU A 287 -13.09 18.10 46.71
C GLU A 287 -12.90 18.00 48.23
N GLY A 288 -11.87 17.27 48.67
CA GLY A 288 -11.37 17.30 50.04
C GLY A 288 -10.93 18.71 50.48
N ASN A 289 -10.17 19.42 49.65
CA ASN A 289 -9.73 20.79 49.92
C ASN A 289 -10.90 21.79 50.01
N ILE A 290 -11.88 21.71 49.10
CA ILE A 290 -13.08 22.54 49.12
C ILE A 290 -13.91 22.26 50.37
N GLN A 291 -14.10 20.99 50.74
CA GLN A 291 -14.80 20.60 51.96
C GLN A 291 -14.09 21.15 53.21
N GLY A 292 -12.76 21.03 53.27
CA GLY A 292 -11.94 21.57 54.35
C GLY A 292 -12.04 23.10 54.45
N PHE A 293 -12.05 23.80 53.31
CA PHE A 293 -12.25 25.25 53.27
C PHE A 293 -13.65 25.64 53.77
N LYS A 294 -14.71 24.94 53.36
CA LYS A 294 -16.09 25.19 53.80
C LYS A 294 -16.28 24.94 55.30
N GLN A 295 -15.68 23.87 55.85
CA GLN A 295 -15.70 23.58 57.29
C GLN A 295 -14.92 24.62 58.09
N LYS A 296 -13.70 24.97 57.65
CA LYS A 296 -12.83 25.91 58.38
C LYS A 296 -13.41 27.32 58.46
N ASN A 297 -14.16 27.74 57.45
CA ASN A 297 -14.72 29.10 57.36
C ASN A 297 -16.21 29.18 57.76
N ASN A 298 -16.80 28.10 58.32
CA ASN A 298 -18.20 28.07 58.80
C ASN A 298 -19.22 28.67 57.81
N VAL A 299 -19.11 28.30 56.53
CA VAL A 299 -19.81 28.92 55.38
C VAL A 299 -21.32 28.59 55.31
N ALA A 300 -21.94 28.18 56.42
CA ALA A 300 -23.32 27.68 56.46
C ALA A 300 -24.40 28.78 56.45
N ASP A 301 -24.06 30.03 56.83
CA ASP A 301 -24.99 31.17 56.86
C ASP A 301 -24.40 32.35 56.07
N MET A 302 -25.00 32.67 54.91
CA MET A 302 -24.43 33.63 53.96
C MET A 302 -25.46 34.66 53.48
N THR A 303 -25.08 35.95 53.53
CA THR A 303 -25.78 37.05 52.87
C THR A 303 -25.62 37.01 51.34
N GLU A 304 -26.46 37.71 50.57
CA GLU A 304 -26.45 37.67 49.09
C GLU A 304 -25.11 38.09 48.45
N GLN A 305 -24.39 39.06 49.01
CA GLN A 305 -23.05 39.43 48.53
C GLN A 305 -22.02 38.32 48.76
N SER A 306 -22.14 37.60 49.88
CA SER A 306 -21.29 36.45 50.15
C SER A 306 -21.60 35.29 49.19
N LYS A 307 -22.88 35.05 48.85
CA LYS A 307 -23.27 34.04 47.85
C LYS A 307 -22.67 34.35 46.48
N LEU A 308 -22.74 35.61 46.03
CA LEU A 308 -22.13 36.03 44.77
C LEU A 308 -20.61 35.83 44.79
N LEU A 309 -19.95 36.19 45.89
CA LEU A 309 -18.51 35.97 46.04
C LEU A 309 -18.18 34.48 45.96
N VAL A 310 -18.89 33.61 46.68
CA VAL A 310 -18.66 32.14 46.65
C VAL A 310 -18.98 31.54 45.29
N GLN A 311 -20.02 32.02 44.60
CA GLN A 311 -20.32 31.57 43.24
C GLN A 311 -19.20 31.96 42.27
N THR A 312 -18.70 33.19 42.37
CA THR A 312 -17.58 33.69 41.57
C THR A 312 -16.29 32.94 41.89
N THR A 313 -16.00 32.68 43.17
CA THR A 313 -14.87 31.85 43.60
C THR A 313 -15.00 30.43 43.08
N SER A 314 -16.18 29.81 43.17
CA SER A 314 -16.43 28.47 42.63
C SER A 314 -16.23 28.42 41.11
N GLN A 315 -16.63 29.47 40.39
CA GLN A 315 -16.40 29.61 38.96
C GLN A 315 -14.90 29.69 38.65
N TYR A 316 -14.17 30.58 39.34
CA TYR A 316 -12.71 30.71 39.18
C TYR A 316 -11.97 29.43 39.57
N THR A 317 -12.39 28.73 40.62
CA THR A 317 -11.82 27.43 40.98
C THR A 317 -12.08 26.39 39.89
N ALA A 318 -13.29 26.34 39.33
CA ALA A 318 -13.59 25.43 38.23
C ALA A 318 -12.76 25.74 36.97
N ASP A 319 -12.55 27.03 36.66
CA ASP A 319 -11.74 27.44 35.52
C ASP A 319 -10.24 27.20 35.75
N LEU A 320 -9.75 27.38 36.98
CA LEU A 320 -8.39 27.03 37.38
C LEU A 320 -8.15 25.52 37.21
N VAL A 321 -9.08 24.68 37.67
CA VAL A 321 -9.00 23.22 37.50
C VAL A 321 -9.01 22.80 36.02
N LYS A 322 -9.77 23.48 35.16
CA LYS A 322 -9.72 23.24 33.71
C LYS A 322 -8.35 23.55 33.12
N ILE A 323 -7.72 24.65 33.54
CA ILE A 323 -6.39 25.04 33.07
C ILE A 323 -5.32 24.07 33.63
N GLU A 324 -5.37 23.72 34.91
CA GLU A 324 -4.47 22.73 35.52
C GLU A 324 -4.58 21.36 34.84
N THR A 325 -5.80 20.93 34.54
CA THR A 325 -6.01 19.69 33.79
C THR A 325 -5.43 19.76 32.38
N GLN A 326 -5.57 20.87 31.66
CA GLN A 326 -4.92 21.07 30.36
C GLN A 326 -3.38 21.03 30.46
N ILE A 327 -2.78 21.76 31.40
CA ILE A 327 -1.33 21.76 31.65
C ILE A 327 -0.84 20.34 31.97
N SER A 328 -1.59 19.60 32.78
CA SER A 328 -1.24 18.23 33.16
C SER A 328 -1.31 17.25 31.97
N ILE A 329 -2.28 17.40 31.04
CA ILE A 329 -2.32 16.64 29.79
C ILE A 329 -1.07 16.93 28.95
N LEU A 330 -0.73 18.20 28.78
CA LEU A 330 0.44 18.64 28.02
C LEU A 330 1.74 18.09 28.62
N LYS A 331 1.91 18.17 29.95
CA LYS A 331 3.09 17.60 30.63
C LYS A 331 3.20 16.09 30.47
N SER A 332 2.08 15.36 30.61
CA SER A 332 2.06 13.91 30.40
C SER A 332 2.45 13.54 28.98
N LEU A 333 1.99 14.32 28.00
CA LEU A 333 2.34 14.14 26.60
C LEU A 333 3.82 14.46 26.35
N GLN A 334 4.34 15.55 26.94
CA GLN A 334 5.77 15.89 26.86
C GLN A 334 6.65 14.78 27.42
N THR A 335 6.31 14.23 28.59
CA THR A 335 7.04 13.09 29.17
C THR A 335 6.95 11.85 28.28
N TYR A 336 5.79 11.59 27.68
CA TYR A 336 5.62 10.48 26.74
C TYR A 336 6.51 10.64 25.50
N LEU A 337 6.59 11.85 24.94
CA LEU A 337 7.46 12.15 23.81
C LEU A 337 8.94 12.03 24.16
N GLN A 338 9.37 12.49 25.34
CA GLN A 338 10.77 12.46 25.74
C GLN A 338 11.34 11.05 25.98
N ASP A 339 10.51 10.01 26.14
CA ASP A 339 10.97 8.63 26.24
C ASP A 339 11.34 8.04 24.86
N GLU A 340 12.58 8.28 24.44
CA GLU A 340 13.15 7.77 23.17
C GLU A 340 13.25 6.24 23.11
N THR A 341 13.24 5.56 24.26
CA THR A 341 13.53 4.14 24.34
C THR A 341 12.30 3.25 24.19
N HIS A 342 11.10 3.74 24.54
CA HIS A 342 9.88 2.93 24.53
C HIS A 342 8.75 3.46 23.64
N ASN A 343 8.76 4.73 23.23
CA ASN A 343 7.61 5.35 22.58
C ASN A 343 7.83 5.67 21.09
N LYS A 344 8.00 4.62 20.27
CA LYS A 344 7.80 4.69 18.80
C LYS A 344 6.33 4.57 18.38
N ARG A 345 5.42 4.64 19.35
CA ARG A 345 3.98 4.41 19.15
C ARG A 345 3.31 5.70 18.69
N ILE A 346 2.28 5.52 17.89
CA ILE A 346 1.36 6.57 17.48
C ILE A 346 0.75 7.33 18.68
N LEU A 347 0.39 8.58 18.43
CA LEU A 347 -0.22 9.51 19.37
C LEU A 347 -1.72 9.69 19.07
N PRO A 348 -2.60 9.83 20.06
CA PRO A 348 -3.99 10.14 19.78
C PRO A 348 -4.17 11.57 19.24
N SER A 349 -4.87 11.73 18.11
CA SER A 349 -5.07 13.03 17.44
C SER A 349 -6.14 13.93 18.07
N SER A 350 -6.77 13.53 19.18
CA SER A 350 -7.97 14.20 19.75
C SER A 350 -7.77 14.78 21.15
N LEU A 351 -6.52 14.85 21.63
CA LEU A 351 -6.23 15.15 23.05
C LEU A 351 -6.35 16.63 23.43
N LEU A 352 -6.17 17.53 22.46
CA LEU A 352 -6.24 18.98 22.68
C LEU A 352 -7.33 19.59 21.79
N PRO A 353 -8.49 19.89 22.37
CA PRO A 353 -9.49 20.71 21.70
C PRO A 353 -8.89 22.10 21.44
N ALA A 354 -8.94 22.57 20.19
CA ALA A 354 -8.65 23.94 19.73
C ALA A 354 -7.22 24.30 19.27
N ASP A 355 -6.24 23.39 19.26
CA ASP A 355 -4.94 23.66 18.61
C ASP A 355 -4.85 22.96 17.24
N LEU A 356 -5.14 23.70 16.17
CA LEU A 356 -5.11 23.22 14.78
C LEU A 356 -3.69 22.82 14.33
N ILE A 357 -2.66 23.51 14.83
CA ILE A 357 -1.27 23.29 14.42
C ILE A 357 -0.76 22.00 15.07
N PHE A 358 -1.01 21.85 16.37
CA PHE A 358 -0.65 20.65 17.12
C PHE A 358 -1.32 19.39 16.53
N ASN A 359 -2.62 19.44 16.23
CA ASN A 359 -3.34 18.29 15.67
C ASN A 359 -2.78 17.87 14.29
N GLY A 360 -2.38 18.85 13.46
CA GLY A 360 -1.71 18.57 12.18
C GLY A 360 -0.34 17.91 12.36
N ALA A 361 0.45 18.37 13.33
CA ALA A 361 1.76 17.80 13.64
C ALA A 361 1.65 16.35 14.16
N VAL A 362 0.71 16.10 15.07
CA VAL A 362 0.40 14.74 15.58
C VAL A 362 -0.04 13.81 14.45
N GLN A 363 -0.91 14.29 13.56
CA GLN A 363 -1.34 13.49 12.41
C GLN A 363 -0.15 13.12 11.52
N LYS A 364 0.72 14.08 11.19
CA LYS A 364 1.90 13.81 10.35
C LYS A 364 2.85 12.82 11.02
N PHE A 365 3.07 12.94 12.33
CA PHE A 365 3.87 11.98 13.10
C PHE A 365 3.28 10.56 13.05
N ASN A 366 1.97 10.42 13.21
CA ASN A 366 1.29 9.12 13.11
C ASN A 366 1.39 8.51 11.71
N GLU A 367 1.20 9.33 10.67
CA GLU A 367 1.35 8.88 9.29
C GLU A 367 2.76 8.32 9.03
N LEU A 368 3.80 9.04 9.47
CA LEU A 368 5.19 8.61 9.31
C LEU A 368 5.53 7.36 10.12
N THR A 369 5.04 7.25 11.36
CA THR A 369 5.28 6.07 12.22
C THR A 369 4.60 4.82 11.66
N LEU A 370 3.37 4.93 11.15
CA LEU A 370 2.68 3.84 10.46
C LEU A 370 3.38 3.46 9.15
N GLU A 371 3.81 4.45 8.36
CA GLU A 371 4.56 4.20 7.13
C GLU A 371 5.88 3.46 7.40
N ARG A 372 6.62 3.88 8.44
CA ARG A 372 7.83 3.19 8.90
C ARG A 372 7.53 1.72 9.24
N ALA A 373 6.51 1.48 10.05
CA ALA A 373 6.14 0.13 10.49
C ALA A 373 5.82 -0.77 9.29
N ARG A 374 5.05 -0.27 8.31
CA ARG A 374 4.71 -1.00 7.08
C ARG A 374 5.95 -1.33 6.24
N ARG A 375 6.90 -0.39 6.09
CA ARG A 375 8.11 -0.61 5.27
C ARG A 375 9.08 -1.60 5.91
N LEU A 376 9.19 -1.62 7.24
CA LEU A 376 10.08 -2.53 7.97
C LEU A 376 9.71 -4.01 7.84
N ILE A 377 8.53 -4.32 7.34
CA ILE A 377 8.12 -5.72 7.14
C ILE A 377 8.91 -6.36 5.99
N GLY A 378 9.26 -5.57 4.96
CA GLY A 378 10.00 -6.05 3.79
C GLY A 378 11.46 -5.62 3.73
N VAL A 379 11.92 -4.83 4.71
CA VAL A 379 13.18 -4.10 4.63
C VAL A 379 13.82 -3.98 6.03
N THR A 380 15.14 -4.07 6.11
CA THR A 380 15.87 -3.92 7.38
C THR A 380 15.92 -2.46 7.85
N GLU A 381 16.11 -2.25 9.16
CA GLU A 381 16.25 -0.92 9.76
C GLU A 381 17.41 -0.09 9.16
N SER A 382 18.43 -0.76 8.62
CA SER A 382 19.59 -0.13 7.98
C SER A 382 19.33 0.43 6.57
N ASN A 383 18.16 0.18 5.98
CA ASN A 383 17.88 0.64 4.62
C ASN A 383 17.78 2.18 4.58
N PRO A 384 18.40 2.86 3.60
CA PRO A 384 18.38 4.33 3.51
C PRO A 384 16.99 4.95 3.51
N SER A 385 15.99 4.26 2.98
CA SER A 385 14.59 4.74 2.97
C SER A 385 13.93 4.70 4.35
N ILE A 386 14.36 3.79 5.24
CA ILE A 386 13.92 3.75 6.63
C ILE A 386 14.63 4.82 7.43
N VAL A 387 15.95 4.98 7.24
CA VAL A 387 16.74 6.04 7.89
C VAL A 387 16.18 7.43 7.57
N LEU A 388 15.73 7.65 6.32
CA LEU A 388 15.08 8.90 5.94
C LEU A 388 13.77 9.12 6.70
N ILE A 389 12.91 8.10 6.80
CA ILE A 389 11.67 8.19 7.57
C ILE A 389 11.95 8.40 9.06
N ASP A 390 12.97 7.74 9.61
CA ASP A 390 13.39 7.95 10.99
C ASP A 390 13.75 9.41 11.23
N GLN A 391 14.46 10.04 10.30
CA GLN A 391 14.77 11.47 10.38
C GLN A 391 13.50 12.34 10.28
N GLU A 392 12.56 12.00 9.40
CA GLU A 392 11.27 12.71 9.29
C GLU A 392 10.43 12.57 10.57
N ILE A 393 10.43 11.40 11.22
CA ILE A 393 9.75 11.16 12.50
C ILE A 393 10.38 12.00 13.60
N VAL A 394 11.72 12.08 13.67
CA VAL A 394 12.43 12.91 14.64
C VAL A 394 12.09 14.39 14.45
N ASN A 395 12.06 14.87 13.21
CA ASN A 395 11.68 16.24 12.91
C ASN A 395 10.22 16.53 13.31
N ALA A 396 9.28 15.64 12.93
CA ALA A 396 7.88 15.77 13.31
C ALA A 396 7.69 15.75 14.84
N LYS A 397 8.46 14.93 15.55
CA LYS A 397 8.48 14.92 17.02
C LYS A 397 8.97 16.25 17.59
N SER A 398 10.05 16.82 17.05
CA SER A 398 10.56 18.13 17.46
C SER A 398 9.54 19.25 17.22
N ASP A 399 8.79 19.17 16.12
CA ASP A 399 7.71 20.13 15.82
C ASP A 399 6.58 20.01 16.84
N ILE A 400 6.19 18.78 17.21
CA ILE A 400 5.19 18.55 18.27
C ILE A 400 5.69 19.10 19.61
N GLU A 401 6.93 18.83 19.99
CA GLU A 401 7.51 19.32 21.25
C GLU A 401 7.57 20.85 21.32
N SER A 402 8.01 21.51 20.24
CA SER A 402 8.07 22.97 20.16
C SER A 402 6.68 23.61 20.30
N ASN A 403 5.68 23.05 19.60
CA ASN A 403 4.31 23.51 19.74
C ASN A 403 3.80 23.30 21.16
N LEU A 404 4.00 22.11 21.74
CA LEU A 404 3.57 21.76 23.09
C LEU A 404 4.16 22.70 24.14
N ILE A 405 5.47 23.02 24.06
CA ILE A 405 6.12 24.00 24.94
C ILE A 405 5.45 25.36 24.80
N THR A 406 5.22 25.83 23.57
CA THR A 406 4.57 27.11 23.32
C THR A 406 3.16 27.17 23.90
N THR A 407 2.36 26.10 23.75
CA THR A 407 1.01 26.04 24.32
C THR A 407 1.05 25.98 25.85
N LEU A 408 2.02 25.25 26.42
CA LEU A 408 2.20 25.11 27.86
C LEU A 408 2.63 26.44 28.50
N ASP A 409 3.56 27.16 27.87
CA ASP A 409 3.99 28.51 28.30
C ASP A 409 2.83 29.52 28.25
N GLY A 410 1.94 29.39 27.25
CA GLY A 410 0.74 30.22 27.17
C GLY A 410 -0.31 29.96 28.27
N LEU A 411 -0.33 28.75 28.84
CA LEU A 411 -1.25 28.38 29.93
C LEU A 411 -0.67 28.68 31.32
N ILE A 412 0.65 28.71 31.46
CA ILE A 412 1.34 29.10 32.69
C ILE A 412 1.43 30.64 32.70
N ILE A 413 0.37 31.28 33.18
CA ILE A 413 0.41 32.71 33.48
C ILE A 413 1.28 32.91 34.74
N THR A 414 2.41 33.60 34.61
CA THR A 414 3.20 34.14 35.74
C THR A 414 2.49 35.29 36.43
#